data_AF-A0A349R3A1-F1
#
_entry.id   AF-A0A349R3A1-F1
#
_cell.length_a   1.000
_cell.length_b   1.000
_cell.length_c   1.000
_cell.angle_alpha   90.00
_cell.angle_beta   90.00
_cell.angle_gamma   90.00
#
_symmetry.space_group_name_H-M   'P 1'
#
loop_
_entity.id
_entity.type
_entity.pdbx_description
1 polymer ?
#
loop_
_entity_poly.entity_id
_entity_poly.type
_entity_poly.pdbx_seq_one_letter_code
_entity_poly.pdbx_strand_id
1 'polypeptide(L)'
;MQPENFTNHSVFEKLEQLKQALETENTKEKIGIDNFSFFETAYLFIINRLQLTIPILVQEAELTNLASEIEAGTVQINSFFGNNNAGHINNAINNLNSALNRVRNFPLPLAKTNFDFSKVIASFQNTVEEAHKAIEASNLKLQEDLQATQQDLVDKNAQIADLQQKLANKEVEIQNVLTNYNTEFETIKANNSNTFETEKKKFNDSIEADRKAFKELIDADKDSYKQE
;
A
#
# COMPACT_ATOMS: atom_id res chain seq x y z
N MET A 1 49.03 31.07 -7.61
CA MET A 1 48.67 31.70 -6.31
C MET A 1 49.81 31.51 -5.31
N GLN A 2 50.02 32.41 -4.33
CA GLN A 2 51.00 32.13 -3.26
C GLN A 2 50.57 30.91 -2.43
N PRO A 3 51.47 30.01 -2.00
CA PRO A 3 51.10 28.79 -1.26
C PRO A 3 50.23 29.04 -0.02
N GLU A 4 50.50 30.12 0.72
CA GLU A 4 49.73 30.52 1.91
C GLU A 4 48.28 30.91 1.57
N ASN A 5 48.06 31.55 0.42
CA ASN A 5 46.71 31.90 -0.04
C ASN A 5 45.94 30.67 -0.53
N PHE A 6 46.65 29.65 -1.02
CA PHE A 6 46.03 28.40 -1.46
C PHE A 6 45.47 27.63 -0.26
N THR A 7 46.29 27.38 0.77
CA THR A 7 45.87 26.60 1.94
C THR A 7 44.73 27.24 2.74
N ASN A 8 44.60 28.56 2.66
CA ASN A 8 43.52 29.32 3.32
C ASN A 8 42.33 29.61 2.39
N HIS A 9 42.30 29.05 1.18
CA HIS A 9 41.23 29.31 0.22
C HIS A 9 39.90 28.68 0.67
N SER A 10 38.78 29.37 0.43
CA SER A 10 37.43 28.95 0.84
C SER A 10 36.98 27.60 0.27
N VAL A 11 37.63 27.11 -0.78
CA VAL A 11 37.35 25.80 -1.38
C VAL A 11 37.44 24.65 -0.36
N PHE A 12 38.35 24.75 0.61
CA PHE A 12 38.51 23.72 1.65
C PHE A 12 37.35 23.76 2.64
N GLU A 13 36.85 24.95 2.98
CA GLU A 13 35.62 25.10 3.77
C GLU A 13 34.40 24.51 3.03
N LYS A 14 34.29 24.76 1.73
CA LYS A 14 33.18 24.21 0.91
C LYS A 14 33.24 22.69 0.79
N LEU A 15 34.43 22.11 0.71
CA LEU A 15 34.60 20.65 0.74
C LEU A 15 34.23 20.06 2.10
N GLU A 16 34.59 20.73 3.19
CA GLU A 16 34.20 20.29 4.53
C GLU A 16 32.66 20.35 4.70
N GLN A 17 32.02 21.39 4.18
CA GLN A 17 30.55 21.49 4.16
C GLN A 17 29.91 20.36 3.35
N LEU A 18 30.47 20.02 2.17
CA LEU A 18 30.01 18.87 1.38
C LEU A 18 30.16 17.57 2.17
N LYS A 19 31.31 17.35 2.80
CA LYS A 19 31.58 16.17 3.62
C LYS A 19 30.55 16.03 4.75
N GLN A 20 30.31 17.12 5.49
CA GLN A 20 29.33 17.13 6.59
C GLN A 20 27.90 16.82 6.11
N ALA A 21 27.51 17.31 4.94
CA ALA A 21 26.22 16.97 4.35
C ALA A 21 26.10 15.46 4.03
N LEU A 22 27.21 14.82 3.61
CA LEU A 22 27.26 13.38 3.33
C LEU A 22 27.34 12.52 4.59
N GLU A 23 27.99 13.00 5.65
CA GLU A 23 28.11 12.30 6.95
C GLU A 23 26.87 12.44 7.84
N THR A 24 25.87 13.21 7.43
CA THR A 24 24.61 13.33 8.16
C THR A 24 23.89 11.96 8.24
N GLU A 25 23.27 11.69 9.38
CA GLU A 25 22.60 10.41 9.64
C GLU A 25 21.53 10.08 8.59
N ASN A 26 21.52 8.83 8.11
CA ASN A 26 20.60 8.31 7.08
C ASN A 26 20.73 8.97 5.69
N THR A 27 21.78 9.77 5.42
CA THR A 27 22.01 10.37 4.10
C THR A 27 22.09 9.31 3.00
N LYS A 28 22.85 8.23 3.23
CA LYS A 28 23.02 7.12 2.28
C LYS A 28 21.69 6.45 1.91
N GLU A 29 20.80 6.26 2.88
CA GLU A 29 19.48 5.67 2.66
C GLU A 29 18.55 6.62 1.91
N LYS A 30 18.54 7.91 2.29
CA LYS A 30 17.66 8.92 1.69
C LYS A 30 17.99 9.24 0.24
N ILE A 31 19.28 9.37 -0.08
CA ILE A 31 19.75 9.75 -1.42
C ILE A 31 19.82 8.53 -2.36
N GLY A 32 19.91 7.33 -1.79
CA GLY A 32 20.15 6.09 -2.52
C GLY A 32 21.64 5.82 -2.72
N ILE A 33 22.00 4.53 -2.70
CA ILE A 33 23.39 4.07 -2.66
C ILE A 33 24.24 4.56 -3.85
N ASP A 34 23.67 4.58 -5.06
CA ASP A 34 24.38 4.98 -6.28
C ASP A 34 24.77 6.47 -6.25
N ASN A 35 23.80 7.32 -5.92
CA ASN A 35 24.00 8.76 -5.84
C ASN A 35 24.93 9.14 -4.68
N PHE A 36 24.78 8.47 -3.53
CA PHE A 36 25.67 8.64 -2.40
C PHE A 36 27.12 8.27 -2.78
N SER A 37 27.31 7.11 -3.41
CA SER A 37 28.64 6.66 -3.86
C SER A 37 29.27 7.64 -4.86
N PHE A 38 28.48 8.20 -5.77
CA PHE A 38 28.95 9.26 -6.67
C PHE A 38 29.40 10.51 -5.89
N PHE A 39 28.60 11.02 -4.95
CA PHE A 39 28.94 12.22 -4.19
C PHE A 39 30.19 12.04 -3.32
N GLU A 40 30.30 10.91 -2.63
CA GLU A 40 31.47 10.56 -1.82
C GLU A 40 32.73 10.46 -2.69
N THR A 41 32.63 9.76 -3.83
CA THR A 41 33.74 9.63 -4.77
C THR A 41 34.16 10.98 -5.36
N ALA A 42 33.19 11.83 -5.69
CA ALA A 42 33.46 13.18 -6.20
C ALA A 42 34.21 14.03 -5.16
N TYR A 43 33.73 14.03 -3.91
CA TYR A 43 34.41 14.68 -2.78
C TYR A 43 35.87 14.20 -2.65
N LEU A 44 36.07 12.88 -2.56
CA LEU A 44 37.39 12.27 -2.41
C LEU A 44 38.32 12.61 -3.57
N PHE A 45 37.80 12.57 -4.81
CA PHE A 45 38.58 12.95 -5.97
C PHE A 45 39.03 14.41 -5.91
N ILE A 46 38.12 15.34 -5.61
CA ILE A 46 38.42 16.77 -5.56
C ILE A 46 39.46 17.07 -4.47
N ILE A 47 39.30 16.55 -3.25
CA ILE A 47 40.26 16.81 -2.16
C ILE A 47 41.64 16.23 -2.46
N ASN A 48 41.71 15.01 -2.99
CA ASN A 48 42.99 14.38 -3.37
C ASN A 48 43.68 15.17 -4.49
N ARG A 49 42.93 15.68 -5.46
CA ARG A 49 43.47 16.54 -6.52
C ARG A 49 44.03 17.84 -5.95
N LEU A 50 43.32 18.50 -5.05
CA LEU A 50 43.80 19.74 -4.42
C LEU A 50 45.08 19.51 -3.60
N GLN A 51 45.17 18.40 -2.87
CA GLN A 51 46.38 18.04 -2.09
C GLN A 51 47.62 17.83 -2.97
N LEU A 52 47.46 17.34 -4.19
CA LEU A 52 48.56 17.07 -5.12
C LEU A 52 48.85 18.22 -6.09
N THR A 53 48.00 19.24 -6.13
CA THR A 53 48.10 20.34 -7.08
C THR A 53 49.29 21.25 -6.78
N ILE A 54 49.96 21.74 -7.83
CA ILE A 54 51.03 22.73 -7.74
C ILE A 54 50.41 24.13 -7.58
N PRO A 55 50.34 24.72 -6.37
CA PRO A 55 49.48 25.89 -6.11
C PRO A 55 49.89 27.16 -6.86
N ILE A 56 51.20 27.31 -7.13
CA ILE A 56 51.73 28.48 -7.83
C ILE A 56 51.22 28.57 -9.27
N LEU A 57 50.89 27.43 -9.88
CA LEU A 57 50.40 27.32 -11.27
C LEU A 57 48.87 27.40 -11.38
N VAL A 58 48.15 27.51 -10.25
CA VAL A 58 46.70 27.67 -10.24
C VAL A 58 46.33 29.14 -10.18
N GLN A 59 45.40 29.54 -11.04
CA GLN A 59 44.77 30.86 -11.02
C GLN A 59 43.72 30.90 -9.90
N GLU A 60 43.66 32.01 -9.18
CA GLU A 60 42.70 32.19 -8.06
C GLU A 60 41.25 32.05 -8.51
N ALA A 61 40.89 32.61 -9.66
CA ALA A 61 39.54 32.49 -10.22
C ALA A 61 39.10 31.03 -10.40
N GLU A 62 40.02 30.12 -10.76
CA GLU A 62 39.70 28.69 -10.90
C GLU A 62 39.37 28.03 -9.56
N LEU A 63 40.04 28.43 -8.48
CA LEU A 63 39.73 27.94 -7.13
C LEU A 63 38.41 28.52 -6.62
N THR A 64 38.14 29.80 -6.88
CA THR A 64 36.86 30.45 -6.51
C THR A 64 35.69 29.78 -7.23
N ASN A 65 35.85 29.49 -8.53
CA ASN A 65 34.82 28.82 -9.31
C ASN A 65 34.60 27.38 -8.83
N LEU A 66 35.67 26.65 -8.52
CA LEU A 66 35.58 25.31 -7.93
C LEU A 66 34.81 25.34 -6.60
N ALA A 67 35.12 26.30 -5.72
CA ALA A 67 34.41 26.48 -4.46
C ALA A 67 32.91 26.75 -4.69
N SER A 68 32.58 27.62 -5.65
CA SER A 68 31.20 27.95 -6.01
C SER A 68 30.42 26.73 -6.54
N GLU A 69 31.06 25.89 -7.37
CA GLU A 69 30.43 24.67 -7.91
C GLU A 69 30.18 23.63 -6.81
N ILE A 70 31.12 23.47 -5.86
CA ILE A 70 30.96 22.58 -4.70
C ILE A 70 29.85 23.09 -3.78
N GLU A 71 29.82 24.39 -3.51
CA GLU A 71 28.77 25.03 -2.72
C GLU A 71 27.39 24.85 -3.36
N ALA A 72 27.27 25.10 -4.66
CA ALA A 72 26.03 24.90 -5.39
C ALA A 72 25.55 23.44 -5.31
N GLY A 73 26.45 22.47 -5.47
CA GLY A 73 26.14 21.05 -5.29
C GLY A 73 25.64 20.73 -3.88
N THR A 74 26.33 21.25 -2.86
CA THR A 74 26.00 21.05 -1.44
C THR A 74 24.63 21.66 -1.08
N VAL A 75 24.33 22.86 -1.59
CA VAL A 75 23.01 23.50 -1.42
C VAL A 75 21.89 22.66 -2.00
N GLN A 76 22.12 22.02 -3.15
CA GLN A 76 21.12 21.13 -3.75
C GLN A 76 20.91 19.86 -2.92
N ILE A 77 21.98 19.24 -2.38
CA ILE A 77 21.87 18.10 -1.46
C ILE A 77 21.04 18.49 -0.22
N ASN A 78 21.33 19.64 0.39
CA ASN A 78 20.57 20.12 1.54
C ASN A 78 19.11 20.44 1.19
N SER A 79 18.86 20.98 -0.01
CA SER A 79 17.50 21.24 -0.49
C SER A 79 16.70 19.96 -0.67
N PHE A 80 17.33 18.89 -1.17
CA PHE A 80 16.73 17.56 -1.22
C PHE A 80 16.32 17.08 0.17
N PHE A 81 17.18 17.24 1.19
CA PHE A 81 16.81 16.86 2.55
C PHE A 81 15.65 17.69 3.13
N GLY A 82 15.46 18.92 2.66
CA GLY A 82 14.36 19.77 3.10
C GLY A 82 13.00 19.42 2.49
N ASN A 83 12.96 18.91 1.25
CA ASN A 83 11.70 18.74 0.50
C ASN A 83 11.53 17.41 -0.27
N ASN A 84 12.51 16.51 -0.21
CA ASN A 84 12.55 15.21 -0.90
C ASN A 84 12.38 15.27 -2.42
N ASN A 85 12.64 16.41 -3.07
CA ASN A 85 12.52 16.55 -4.51
C ASN A 85 13.76 16.01 -5.23
N ALA A 86 13.63 14.87 -5.91
CA ALA A 86 14.70 14.20 -6.65
C ALA A 86 15.36 15.09 -7.74
N GLY A 87 14.70 16.14 -8.23
CA GLY A 87 15.32 17.12 -9.13
C GLY A 87 16.55 17.81 -8.53
N HIS A 88 16.58 17.99 -7.20
CA HIS A 88 17.74 18.53 -6.51
C HIS A 88 18.94 17.58 -6.55
N ILE A 89 18.74 16.25 -6.54
CA ILE A 89 19.83 15.28 -6.71
C ILE A 89 20.46 15.41 -8.10
N ASN A 90 19.64 15.50 -9.15
CA ASN A 90 20.14 15.73 -10.51
C ASN A 90 20.92 17.05 -10.62
N ASN A 91 20.45 18.11 -9.98
CA ASN A 91 21.16 19.39 -9.94
C ASN A 91 22.47 19.30 -9.16
N ALA A 92 22.51 18.57 -8.04
CA ALA A 92 23.73 18.32 -7.28
C ALA A 92 24.77 17.57 -8.13
N ILE A 93 24.35 16.52 -8.84
CA ILE A 93 25.18 15.76 -9.77
C ILE A 93 25.78 16.67 -10.85
N ASN A 94 24.95 17.53 -11.46
CA ASN A 94 25.41 18.44 -12.51
C ASN A 94 26.44 19.45 -11.99
N ASN A 95 26.25 20.02 -10.80
CA ASN A 95 27.21 20.94 -10.19
C ASN A 95 28.52 20.24 -9.83
N LEU A 96 28.47 19.04 -9.25
CA LEU A 96 29.67 18.27 -8.94
C LEU A 96 30.40 17.78 -10.19
N ASN A 97 29.70 17.46 -11.28
CA ASN A 97 30.33 17.18 -12.57
C ASN A 97 31.09 18.41 -13.12
N SER A 98 30.55 19.62 -12.95
CA SER A 98 31.28 20.86 -13.28
C SER A 98 32.56 21.01 -12.44
N ALA A 99 32.45 20.80 -11.12
CA ALA A 99 33.60 20.81 -10.20
C ALA A 99 34.67 19.77 -10.60
N LEU A 100 34.25 18.55 -10.95
CA LEU A 100 35.13 17.48 -11.42
C LEU A 100 35.85 17.87 -12.71
N ASN A 101 35.13 18.43 -13.68
CA ASN A 101 35.71 18.88 -14.94
C ASN A 101 36.74 20.00 -14.73
N ARG A 102 36.52 20.88 -13.76
CA ARG A 102 37.43 21.97 -13.41
C ARG A 102 38.69 21.46 -12.72
N VAL A 103 38.54 20.71 -11.61
CA VAL A 103 39.68 20.24 -10.80
C VAL A 103 40.58 19.27 -11.59
N ARG A 104 40.02 18.57 -12.58
CA ARG A 104 40.78 17.70 -13.50
C ARG A 104 41.86 18.47 -14.28
N ASN A 105 41.66 19.77 -14.53
CA ASN A 105 42.60 20.59 -15.27
C ASN A 105 43.69 21.22 -14.38
N PHE A 106 43.64 21.00 -13.06
CA PHE A 106 44.65 21.57 -12.16
C PHE A 106 46.02 20.90 -12.37
N PRO A 107 47.11 21.66 -12.34
CA PRO A 107 48.45 21.15 -12.59
C PRO A 107 48.88 20.20 -11.48
N LEU A 108 49.17 18.94 -11.84
CA LEU A 108 49.70 17.93 -10.93
C LEU A 108 51.11 17.49 -11.36
N PRO A 109 51.99 17.16 -10.41
CA PRO A 109 53.17 16.37 -10.70
C PRO A 109 52.73 14.91 -10.92
N LEU A 110 52.74 14.46 -12.18
CA LEU A 110 52.41 13.06 -12.51
C LEU A 110 53.68 12.20 -12.49
N ALA A 111 53.78 11.30 -11.51
CA ALA A 111 54.71 10.17 -11.54
C ALA A 111 53.92 8.87 -11.80
N LYS A 112 54.45 7.97 -12.66
CA LYS A 112 53.80 6.69 -13.01
C LYS A 112 53.48 5.81 -11.79
N THR A 113 54.17 6.00 -10.67
CA THR A 113 54.00 5.28 -9.40
C THR A 113 52.79 5.73 -8.58
N ASN A 114 52.09 6.81 -8.97
CA ASN A 114 51.05 7.42 -8.14
C ASN A 114 49.62 6.91 -8.46
N PHE A 115 49.47 5.92 -9.33
CA PHE A 115 48.17 5.32 -9.65
C PHE A 115 47.93 4.07 -8.79
N ASP A 116 47.20 4.25 -7.68
CA ASP A 116 46.70 3.15 -6.85
C ASP A 116 45.17 3.11 -6.93
N PHE A 117 44.64 2.12 -7.67
CA PHE A 117 43.19 1.91 -7.84
C PHE A 117 42.58 0.99 -6.79
N SER A 118 43.38 0.45 -5.86
CA SER A 118 42.95 -0.56 -4.89
C SER A 118 41.78 -0.06 -4.03
N LYS A 119 41.81 1.21 -3.62
CA LYS A 119 40.73 1.83 -2.84
C LYS A 119 39.41 1.96 -3.62
N VAL A 120 39.49 2.31 -4.91
CA VAL A 120 38.31 2.44 -5.77
C VAL A 120 37.70 1.06 -6.04
N ILE A 121 38.55 0.06 -6.28
CA ILE A 121 38.11 -1.33 -6.46
C ILE A 121 37.45 -1.85 -5.18
N ALA A 122 38.05 -1.61 -4.01
CA ALA A 122 37.47 -2.02 -2.72
C ALA A 122 36.14 -1.31 -2.42
N SER A 123 36.03 -0.01 -2.69
CA SER A 123 34.79 0.75 -2.55
C SER A 123 33.70 0.21 -3.48
N PHE A 124 34.03 -0.05 -4.75
CA PHE A 124 33.09 -0.67 -5.69
C PHE A 124 32.63 -2.06 -5.25
N GLN A 125 33.56 -2.91 -4.79
CA GLN A 125 33.23 -4.22 -4.23
C GLN A 125 32.27 -4.12 -3.05
N ASN A 126 32.53 -3.22 -2.10
CA ASN A 126 31.64 -2.97 -0.97
C ASN A 126 30.25 -2.52 -1.42
N THR A 127 30.15 -1.57 -2.35
CA THR A 127 28.86 -1.11 -2.89
C THR A 127 28.07 -2.24 -3.54
N VAL A 128 28.73 -3.09 -4.34
CA VAL A 128 28.09 -4.23 -4.98
C VAL A 128 27.65 -5.28 -3.95
N GLU A 129 28.47 -5.56 -2.94
CA GLU A 129 28.11 -6.49 -1.86
C GLU A 129 26.91 -5.99 -1.04
N GLU A 130 26.87 -4.70 -0.71
CA GLU A 130 25.74 -4.09 0.00
C GLU A 130 24.46 -4.11 -0.85
N ALA A 131 24.57 -3.78 -2.14
CA ALA A 131 23.43 -3.86 -3.06
C ALA A 131 22.92 -5.30 -3.18
N HIS A 132 23.83 -6.28 -3.26
CA HIS A 132 23.47 -7.70 -3.30
C HIS A 132 22.74 -8.13 -2.00
N LYS A 133 23.27 -7.75 -0.83
CA LYS A 133 22.63 -8.05 0.47
C LYS A 133 21.23 -7.43 0.57
N ALA A 134 21.05 -6.20 0.07
CA ALA A 134 19.75 -5.55 0.06
C ALA A 134 18.74 -6.28 -0.85
N ILE A 135 19.18 -6.73 -2.03
CA ILE A 135 18.35 -7.54 -2.94
C ILE A 135 17.99 -8.88 -2.29
N GLU A 136 18.94 -9.55 -1.65
CA GLU A 136 18.72 -10.83 -0.99
C GLU A 136 17.73 -10.71 0.16
N ALA A 137 17.86 -9.68 1.01
CA ALA A 137 16.92 -9.39 2.08
C ALA A 137 15.50 -9.07 1.54
N SER A 138 15.42 -8.30 0.45
CA SER A 138 14.14 -8.00 -0.21
C SER A 138 13.49 -9.26 -0.78
N ASN A 139 14.26 -10.16 -1.39
CA ASN A 139 13.77 -11.42 -1.93
C ASN A 139 13.26 -12.36 -0.83
N LEU A 140 13.98 -12.48 0.28
CA LEU A 140 13.54 -13.24 1.45
C LEU A 140 12.20 -12.72 2.00
N LYS A 141 12.09 -11.40 2.18
CA LYS A 141 10.84 -10.78 2.62
C LYS A 141 9.69 -11.03 1.63
N LEU A 142 9.96 -10.94 0.33
CA LEU A 142 8.97 -11.22 -0.70
C LEU A 142 8.46 -12.68 -0.64
N GLN A 143 9.35 -13.62 -0.35
CA GLN A 143 8.99 -15.04 -0.17
C GLN A 143 8.13 -15.25 1.07
N GLU A 144 8.46 -14.60 2.19
CA GLU A 144 7.66 -14.62 3.42
C GLU A 144 6.26 -14.04 3.20
N ASP A 145 6.17 -12.85 2.57
CA ASP A 145 4.91 -12.19 2.25
C ASP A 145 4.05 -13.04 1.29
N LEU A 146 4.68 -13.71 0.31
CA LEU A 146 4.01 -14.62 -0.61
C LEU A 146 3.41 -15.82 0.15
N GLN A 147 4.18 -16.43 1.04
CA GLN A 147 3.73 -17.57 1.83
C GLN A 147 2.58 -17.20 2.77
N ALA A 148 2.66 -16.03 3.42
CA ALA A 148 1.58 -15.50 4.25
C ALA A 148 0.30 -15.27 3.44
N THR A 149 0.43 -14.67 2.26
CA THR A 149 -0.70 -14.41 1.35
C THR A 149 -1.34 -15.71 0.86
N GLN A 150 -0.54 -16.72 0.54
CA GLN A 150 -1.04 -18.04 0.15
C GLN A 150 -1.84 -18.71 1.28
N GLN A 151 -1.36 -18.60 2.52
CA GLN A 151 -2.07 -19.15 3.67
C GLN A 151 -3.41 -18.42 3.90
N ASP A 152 -3.42 -17.08 3.86
CA ASP A 152 -4.67 -16.32 4.02
C ASP A 152 -5.68 -16.67 2.91
N LEU A 153 -5.22 -16.86 1.67
CA LEU A 153 -6.09 -17.29 0.56
C LEU A 153 -6.74 -18.66 0.83
N VAL A 154 -5.98 -19.62 1.35
CA VAL A 154 -6.50 -20.94 1.74
C VAL A 154 -7.55 -20.81 2.83
N ASP A 155 -7.27 -20.02 3.88
CA ASP A 155 -8.17 -19.82 5.00
C ASP A 155 -9.48 -19.13 4.56
N LYS A 156 -9.38 -18.12 3.69
CA LYS A 156 -10.55 -17.42 3.11
C LYS A 156 -11.38 -18.33 2.23
N ASN A 157 -10.76 -19.18 1.41
CA ASN A 157 -11.49 -20.16 0.61
C ASN A 157 -12.24 -21.17 1.48
N ALA A 158 -11.64 -21.62 2.58
CA ALA A 158 -12.33 -22.49 3.54
C ALA A 158 -13.53 -21.79 4.19
N GLN A 159 -13.40 -20.52 4.58
CA GLN A 159 -14.51 -19.71 5.11
C GLN A 159 -15.65 -19.54 4.09
N ILE A 160 -15.32 -19.30 2.82
CA ILE A 160 -16.30 -19.17 1.74
C ILE A 160 -17.06 -20.49 1.56
N ALA A 161 -16.37 -21.63 1.55
CA ALA A 161 -16.99 -22.94 1.42
C ALA A 161 -17.95 -23.23 2.60
N ASP A 162 -17.55 -22.91 3.82
CA ASP A 162 -18.42 -23.04 5.01
C ASP A 162 -19.67 -22.15 4.92
N LEU A 163 -19.51 -20.89 4.49
CA LEU A 163 -20.64 -19.98 4.30
C LEU A 163 -21.59 -20.46 3.21
N GLN A 164 -21.07 -20.99 2.10
CA GLN A 164 -21.89 -21.58 1.03
C GLN A 164 -22.70 -22.77 1.55
N GLN A 165 -22.09 -23.65 2.34
CA GLN A 165 -22.81 -24.79 2.94
C GLN A 165 -23.90 -24.33 3.90
N LYS A 166 -23.61 -23.33 4.76
CA LYS A 166 -24.59 -22.75 5.69
C LYS A 166 -25.76 -22.12 4.94
N LEU A 167 -25.50 -21.43 3.84
CA LEU A 167 -26.52 -20.80 3.01
C LEU A 167 -27.42 -21.85 2.34
N ALA A 168 -26.83 -22.90 1.75
CA ALA A 168 -27.57 -24.01 1.18
C ALA A 168 -28.45 -24.72 2.22
N ASN A 169 -27.92 -24.96 3.43
CA ASN A 169 -28.70 -25.56 4.51
C ASN A 169 -29.88 -24.67 4.93
N LYS A 170 -29.67 -23.35 5.01
CA LYS A 170 -30.73 -22.39 5.35
C LYS A 170 -31.79 -22.28 4.26
N GLU A 171 -31.42 -22.39 3.00
CA GLU A 171 -32.36 -22.44 1.88
C GLU A 171 -33.30 -23.66 2.00
N VAL A 172 -32.74 -24.83 2.29
CA VAL A 172 -33.53 -26.05 2.54
C VAL A 172 -34.45 -25.89 3.75
N GLU A 173 -33.96 -25.31 4.85
CA GLU A 173 -34.77 -25.06 6.05
C GLU A 173 -35.96 -24.14 5.76
N ILE A 174 -35.74 -23.05 5.00
CA ILE A 174 -36.80 -22.14 4.57
C ILE A 174 -37.83 -22.83 3.68
N GLN A 175 -37.38 -23.64 2.73
CA GLN A 175 -38.29 -24.40 1.84
C GLN A 175 -39.16 -25.39 2.64
N ASN A 176 -38.58 -26.08 3.62
CA ASN A 176 -39.31 -26.99 4.51
C ASN A 176 -40.35 -26.24 5.35
N VAL A 177 -39.97 -25.11 5.96
CA VAL A 177 -40.89 -24.27 6.74
C VAL A 177 -42.05 -23.77 5.87
N LEU A 178 -41.77 -23.27 4.66
CA LEU A 178 -42.79 -22.81 3.72
C LEU A 178 -43.75 -23.94 3.32
N THR A 179 -43.22 -25.14 3.08
CA THR A 179 -44.03 -26.32 2.72
C THR A 179 -44.96 -26.72 3.87
N ASN A 180 -44.43 -26.76 5.10
CA ASN A 180 -45.23 -27.05 6.30
C ASN A 180 -46.30 -25.98 6.51
N TYR A 181 -45.95 -24.70 6.42
CA TYR A 181 -46.89 -23.59 6.56
C TYR A 181 -48.03 -23.67 5.53
N ASN A 182 -47.72 -23.91 4.25
CA ASN A 182 -48.73 -24.05 3.20
C ASN A 182 -49.65 -25.26 3.46
N THR A 183 -49.10 -26.37 3.94
CA THR A 183 -49.86 -27.57 4.28
C THR A 183 -50.81 -27.32 5.46
N GLU A 184 -50.31 -26.68 6.52
CA GLU A 184 -51.11 -26.30 7.68
C GLU A 184 -52.21 -25.31 7.30
N PHE A 185 -51.88 -24.30 6.49
CA PHE A 185 -52.83 -23.31 6.00
C PHE A 185 -53.98 -23.95 5.21
N GLU A 186 -53.68 -24.79 4.23
CA GLU A 186 -54.73 -25.47 3.45
C GLU A 186 -55.54 -26.45 4.30
N THR A 187 -54.91 -27.11 5.29
CA THR A 187 -55.62 -27.98 6.25
C THR A 187 -56.61 -27.18 7.10
N ILE A 188 -56.19 -26.05 7.67
CA ILE A 188 -57.06 -25.16 8.46
C ILE A 188 -58.21 -24.64 7.59
N LYS A 189 -57.91 -24.20 6.37
CA LYS A 189 -58.90 -23.70 5.42
C LYS A 189 -59.94 -24.76 5.06
N ALA A 190 -59.51 -25.99 4.77
CA ALA A 190 -60.41 -27.11 4.50
C ALA A 190 -61.28 -27.45 5.73
N ASN A 191 -60.69 -27.53 6.92
CA ASN A 191 -61.42 -27.81 8.16
C ASN A 191 -62.46 -26.73 8.47
N ASN A 192 -62.10 -25.45 8.33
CA ASN A 192 -63.02 -24.34 8.53
C ASN A 192 -64.16 -24.36 7.50
N SER A 193 -63.86 -24.62 6.23
CA SER A 193 -64.88 -24.73 5.17
C SER A 193 -65.87 -25.86 5.46
N ASN A 194 -65.37 -27.03 5.87
CA ASN A 194 -66.21 -28.19 6.22
C ASN A 194 -67.07 -27.91 7.45
N THR A 195 -66.49 -27.26 8.47
CA THR A 195 -67.21 -26.88 9.69
C THR A 195 -68.33 -25.90 9.35
N PHE A 196 -68.02 -24.85 8.59
CA PHE A 196 -69.00 -23.85 8.16
C PHE A 196 -70.17 -24.46 7.37
N GLU A 197 -69.90 -25.28 6.34
CA GLU A 197 -70.98 -25.92 5.57
C GLU A 197 -71.80 -26.90 6.43
N THR A 198 -71.18 -27.59 7.38
CA THR A 198 -71.88 -28.47 8.33
C THR A 198 -72.80 -27.67 9.25
N GLU A 199 -72.30 -26.57 9.83
CA GLU A 199 -73.09 -25.69 10.70
C GLU A 199 -74.24 -25.03 9.95
N LYS A 200 -73.99 -24.54 8.74
CA LYS A 200 -75.00 -23.98 7.84
C LYS A 200 -76.09 -25.01 7.51
N LYS A 201 -75.72 -26.26 7.23
CA LYS A 201 -76.69 -27.34 7.01
C LYS A 201 -77.53 -27.58 8.26
N LYS A 202 -76.90 -27.75 9.43
CA LYS A 202 -77.61 -27.94 10.71
C LYS A 202 -78.58 -26.79 11.01
N PHE A 203 -78.16 -25.56 10.76
CA PHE A 203 -79.01 -24.38 10.91
C PHE A 203 -80.23 -24.44 9.99
N ASN A 204 -80.02 -24.73 8.69
CA ASN A 204 -81.11 -24.86 7.73
C ASN A 204 -82.07 -26.00 8.08
N ASP A 205 -81.54 -27.17 8.46
CA ASP A 205 -82.33 -28.33 8.88
C ASP A 205 -83.19 -27.99 10.11
N SER A 206 -82.64 -27.23 11.07
CA SER A 206 -83.38 -26.74 12.24
C SER A 206 -84.52 -25.78 11.85
N ILE A 207 -84.26 -24.83 10.95
CA ILE A 207 -85.28 -23.89 10.47
C ILE A 207 -86.40 -24.62 9.70
N GLU A 208 -86.05 -25.64 8.92
CA GLU A 208 -87.03 -26.44 8.19
C GLU A 208 -87.90 -27.27 9.15
N ALA A 209 -87.29 -27.87 10.19
CA ALA A 209 -88.01 -28.57 11.24
C ALA A 209 -88.99 -27.64 11.99
N ASP A 210 -88.54 -26.44 12.37
CA ASP A 210 -89.39 -25.44 13.03
C ASP A 210 -90.56 -25.03 12.12
N ARG A 211 -90.30 -24.75 10.84
CA ARG A 211 -91.36 -24.40 9.87
C ARG A 211 -92.38 -25.52 9.71
N LYS A 212 -91.94 -26.78 9.68
CA LYS A 212 -92.82 -27.93 9.60
C LYS A 212 -93.70 -28.03 10.86
N ALA A 213 -93.11 -27.90 12.04
CA ALA A 213 -93.84 -27.89 13.30
C ALA A 213 -94.88 -26.76 13.36
N PHE A 214 -94.52 -25.54 12.96
CA PHE A 214 -95.47 -24.42 12.88
C PHE A 214 -96.61 -24.69 11.90
N LYS A 215 -96.31 -25.28 10.74
CA LYS A 215 -97.34 -25.62 9.76
C LYS A 215 -98.32 -26.66 10.29
N GLU A 216 -97.82 -27.70 10.95
CA GLU A 216 -98.64 -28.72 11.60
C GLU A 216 -99.56 -28.10 12.69
N LEU A 217 -99.05 -27.16 13.49
CA LEU A 217 -99.85 -26.42 14.46
C LEU A 217 -100.94 -25.56 13.79
N ILE A 218 -100.60 -24.83 12.72
CA ILE A 218 -101.56 -23.99 11.99
C ILE A 218 -102.67 -24.85 11.35
N ASP A 219 -102.31 -26.00 10.76
CA ASP A 219 -103.27 -26.89 10.14
C ASP A 219 -104.18 -27.53 11.20
N ALA A 220 -103.65 -27.90 12.37
CA ALA A 220 -104.44 -28.37 13.51
C ALA A 220 -105.42 -27.29 14.03
N ASP A 221 -104.97 -26.04 14.18
CA ASP A 221 -105.83 -24.92 14.56
C ASP A 221 -106.94 -24.69 13.53
N LYS A 222 -106.63 -24.71 12.22
CA LYS A 222 -107.64 -24.56 11.15
C LYS A 222 -108.70 -25.66 11.17
N ASP A 223 -108.31 -26.90 11.41
CA ASP A 223 -109.25 -28.01 11.49
C ASP A 223 -110.14 -27.92 12.73
N SER A 224 -109.63 -27.34 13.83
CA SER A 224 -110.46 -27.04 15.01
C SER A 224 -111.54 -25.98 14.72
N TYR A 225 -111.23 -24.95 13.91
CA TYR A 225 -112.18 -23.89 13.52
C TYR A 225 -113.23 -24.32 12.49
N LYS A 226 -113.03 -25.43 11.77
CA LYS A 226 -114.01 -25.96 10.80
C LYS A 226 -115.07 -26.87 11.43
N GLN A 227 -114.91 -27.21 12.72
CA GLN A 227 -115.83 -28.09 13.47
C GLN A 227 -116.81 -27.31 14.37
N GLU A 228 -116.75 -25.98 14.39
CA GLU A 228 -117.79 -25.06 14.91
C GLU A 228 -118.66 -24.51 13.78
#